data_AF-A0A844M3H7-F1
#
_entry.id   AF-A0A844M3H7-F1
#
_cell.length_a   1.000
_cell.length_b   1.000
_cell.length_c   1.000
_cell.angle_alpha   90.00
_cell.angle_beta   90.00
_cell.angle_gamma   90.00
#
_symmetry.space_group_name_H-M   'P 1'
#
loop_
_entity.id
_entity.type
_entity.pdbx_description
1 polymer ?
#
loop_
_entity_poly.entity_id
_entity_poly.type
_entity_poly.pdbx_seq_one_letter_code
_entity_poly.pdbx_strand_id
1 'polypeptide(L)' 'MRLCPVRDVRVVLIGQDPYSNREQASGLAFSILPGGKLTGSMKNILAAVSTPVRSQGTSLREYTTGDLTH' A
#
# COMPACT_ATOMS: atom_id res chain seq x y z
N MET A 1 12.08 7.22 4.22
CA MET A 1 12.15 8.29 5.25
C MET A 1 11.82 9.69 4.74
N ARG A 2 11.76 9.97 3.42
CA ARG A 2 11.31 11.29 2.92
C ARG A 2 9.84 11.61 3.20
N LEU A 3 8.96 10.59 3.19
CA LEU A 3 7.51 10.77 3.31
C LEU A 3 6.99 10.69 4.75
N CYS A 4 7.75 10.09 5.66
CA CYS A 4 7.38 9.95 7.07
C CYS A 4 8.64 10.13 7.92
N PRO A 5 8.80 11.29 8.60
CA PRO A 5 9.82 11.48 9.61
C PRO A 5 9.69 10.43 10.71
N VAL A 6 10.81 9.98 11.29
CA VAL A 6 10.82 8.86 12.26
C VAL A 6 9.89 9.10 13.45
N ARG A 7 9.75 10.34 13.89
CA ARG A 7 8.90 10.71 15.03
C ARG A 7 7.40 10.56 14.75
N ASP A 8 7.00 10.52 13.48
CA ASP A 8 5.60 10.43 13.06
C ASP A 8 5.21 9.00 12.64
N VAL A 9 6.15 8.05 12.72
CA VAL A 9 5.92 6.65 12.36
C VAL A 9 4.97 5.99 13.36
N ARG A 10 3.84 5.49 12.88
CA ARG A 10 2.86 4.74 13.69
C ARG A 10 2.82 3.24 13.38
N VAL A 11 3.11 2.88 12.13
CA VAL A 11 3.08 1.50 11.63
C VAL A 11 4.25 1.32 10.67
N VAL A 12 4.88 0.14 10.71
CA VAL A 12 5.95 -0.24 9.80
C VAL A 12 5.50 -1.44 8.97
N LEU A 13 5.45 -1.28 7.64
CA LEU A 13 5.21 -2.35 6.69
C LEU A 13 6.55 -2.79 6.09
N ILE A 14 6.94 -4.05 6.27
CA ILE A 14 8.21 -4.60 5.79
C ILE A 14 7.96 -5.43 4.52
N GLY A 15 8.61 -5.05 3.43
CA GLY A 15 8.67 -5.84 2.20
C GLY A 15 9.96 -6.66 2.13
N GLN A 16 10.02 -7.64 1.21
CA GLN A 16 11.21 -8.47 1.00
C GLN A 16 12.19 -7.80 0.03
N ASP A 17 11.80 -7.68 -1.24
CA ASP A 17 12.56 -7.00 -2.29
C ASP A 17 11.67 -5.97 -3.00
N PRO A 18 12.24 -4.89 -3.56
CA PRO A 18 11.51 -3.99 -4.45
C PRO A 18 10.92 -4.74 -5.65
N TYR A 19 9.82 -4.23 -6.21
CA TYR A 19 9.31 -4.76 -7.46
C TYR A 19 10.36 -4.66 -8.58
N SER A 20 10.50 -5.72 -9.37
CA SER A 20 11.53 -5.86 -10.41
C SER A 20 11.28 -4.97 -11.64
N ASN A 21 10.03 -4.53 -11.84
CA ASN A 21 9.62 -3.73 -12.99
C ASN A 21 9.73 -2.23 -12.67
N ARG A 22 10.31 -1.47 -13.61
CA ARG A 22 10.57 -0.03 -13.46
C ARG A 22 9.31 0.81 -13.23
N GLU A 23 8.17 0.39 -13.75
CA GLU A 23 6.88 1.06 -13.58
C GLU A 23 6.17 0.71 -12.26
N GLN A 24 6.71 -0.24 -11.49
CA GLN A 24 6.09 -0.74 -10.27
C GLN A 24 6.81 -0.31 -9.00
N ALA A 25 8.12 -0.07 -9.04
CA ALA A 25 8.86 0.33 -7.85
C ALA A 25 8.71 1.83 -7.56
N SER A 26 8.04 2.19 -6.46
CA SER A 26 7.93 3.58 -5.97
C SER A 26 8.89 3.91 -4.81
N GLY A 27 9.64 2.92 -4.32
CA GLY A 27 10.47 3.07 -3.11
C GLY A 27 9.69 2.97 -1.79
N LEU A 28 8.39 2.67 -1.86
CA LEU A 28 7.54 2.27 -0.75
C LEU A 28 7.15 0.80 -0.89
N ALA A 29 7.11 0.06 0.22
CA ALA A 29 6.70 -1.34 0.21
C ALA A 29 5.26 -1.48 -0.30
N PHE A 30 5.03 -2.42 -1.23
CA PHE A 30 3.72 -2.73 -1.84
C PHE A 30 3.06 -1.62 -2.67
N SER A 31 3.63 -0.41 -2.70
CA SER A 31 3.15 0.71 -3.51
C SER A 31 3.60 0.58 -4.96
N ILE A 32 2.74 1.02 -5.87
CA ILE A 32 2.93 1.01 -7.32
C ILE A 32 2.72 2.44 -7.82
N LEU A 33 3.46 2.85 -8.84
CA LEU A 33 3.29 4.17 -9.45
C LEU A 33 1.88 4.33 -10.05
N PRO A 34 1.33 5.56 -10.11
CA PRO A 34 0.08 5.83 -10.81
C PRO A 34 0.08 5.27 -12.24
N GLY A 35 -0.97 4.54 -12.61
CA GLY A 35 -1.08 3.87 -13.91
C GLY A 35 -0.35 2.52 -14.02
N GLY A 36 0.46 2.14 -13.03
CA GLY A 36 1.10 0.84 -12.97
C GLY A 36 0.11 -0.30 -12.71
N LYS A 37 0.36 -1.46 -13.29
CA LYS A 37 -0.50 -2.64 -13.13
C LYS A 37 -0.39 -3.21 -11.71
N LEU A 38 -1.55 -3.39 -11.05
CA LEU A 38 -1.66 -4.02 -9.73
C LEU A 38 -1.02 -5.41 -9.70
N THR A 39 -0.14 -5.64 -8.74
CA THR A 39 0.52 -6.92 -8.48
C THR A 39 -0.39 -7.86 -7.68
N GLY A 40 -0.07 -9.15 -7.66
CA GLY A 40 -0.84 -10.16 -6.89
C GLY A 40 -0.94 -9.81 -5.40
N SER A 41 0.17 -9.41 -4.78
CA SER A 41 0.19 -9.00 -3.37
C SER A 41 -0.66 -7.76 -3.12
N MET A 42 -0.63 -6.76 -4.00
CA MET A 42 -1.44 -5.55 -3.84
C MET A 42 -2.95 -5.85 -3.97
N LYS A 43 -3.32 -6.73 -4.91
CA LYS A 43 -4.72 -7.21 -5.01
C LYS A 43 -5.18 -7.93 -3.74
N ASN A 44 -4.32 -8.75 -3.15
CA ASN A 44 -4.63 -9.45 -1.90
C ASN A 44 -4.80 -8.48 -0.73
N ILE A 45 -3.92 -7.48 -0.63
CA ILE A 45 -4.04 -6.43 0.40
C ILE A 45 -5.35 -5.67 0.24
N LEU A 46 -5.69 -5.25 -0.99
CA LEU A 46 -6.95 -4.55 -1.28
C LEU A 46 -8.17 -5.42 -0.93
N ALA A 47 -8.17 -6.71 -1.32
CA ALA A 47 -9.25 -7.62 -0.95
C ALA A 47 -9.40 -7.80 0.57
N ALA A 48 -8.28 -7.82 1.31
CA ALA A 48 -8.29 -7.95 2.76
C ALA A 48 -8.85 -6.70 3.46
N VAL A 49 -8.60 -5.50 2.94
CA VAL A 49 -9.19 -4.26 3.50
C VAL A 49 -10.64 -4.05 3.05
N SER A 50 -11.02 -4.49 1.85
CA SER A 50 -12.42 -4.45 1.39
C SER A 50 -13.30 -5.46 2.13
N THR A 51 -12.71 -6.54 2.63
CA THR A 51 -13.39 -7.43 3.56
C THR A 51 -13.49 -6.71 4.91
N PRO A 52 -14.68 -6.52 5.48
CA PRO A 52 -14.81 -5.87 6.77
C PRO A 52 -14.09 -6.69 7.84
N VAL A 53 -12.87 -6.27 8.16
CA VAL A 53 -12.24 -6.62 9.42
C VAL A 53 -13.21 -6.12 10.47
N ARG A 54 -13.64 -6.98 11.40
CA ARG A 54 -14.44 -6.60 12.58
C ARG A 54 -13.62 -5.58 13.41
N SER A 55 -13.63 -4.34 12.96
CA SER A 55 -13.03 -3.19 13.63
C SER A 55 -14.14 -2.18 13.79
N GLN A 56 -14.26 -1.66 15.00
CA GLN A 56 -15.33 -0.75 15.35
C GLN A 56 -15.31 0.48 14.43
N GLY A 57 -16.42 0.71 13.71
CA GLY A 57 -16.81 2.02 13.21
C GLY A 57 -16.01 2.66 12.07
N THR A 58 -15.08 1.97 11.41
CA THR A 58 -14.29 2.61 10.33
C THR A 58 -14.83 2.27 8.95
N SER A 59 -15.53 3.20 8.31
CA SER A 59 -15.87 3.11 6.88
C SER A 59 -14.58 3.30 6.06
N LEU A 60 -14.09 2.22 5.44
CA LEU A 60 -12.95 2.28 4.54
C LEU A 60 -13.41 2.84 3.19
N ARG A 61 -12.72 3.88 2.70
CA ARG A 61 -12.91 4.39 1.33
C ARG A 61 -12.50 3.32 0.33
N GLU A 62 -13.19 3.25 -0.80
CA GLU A 62 -12.86 2.32 -1.88
C GLU A 62 -11.55 2.78 -2.54
N TYR A 63 -10.46 2.02 -2.35
CA TYR A 63 -9.16 2.33 -2.94
C TYR A 63 -9.01 1.60 -4.28
N THR A 64 -8.99 2.36 -5.37
CA THR A 64 -8.88 1.82 -6.75
C THR A 64 -7.46 1.92 -7.32
N THR A 65 -6.52 2.54 -6.59
CA THR A 65 -5.15 2.79 -7.03
C THR A 65 -4.14 2.01 -6.17
N GLY A 66 -3.00 1.66 -6.78
CA GLY A 66 -1.88 1.00 -6.09
C GLY A 66 -0.92 1.95 -5.37
N ASP A 67 -1.22 3.24 -5.38
CA ASP A 67 -0.36 4.27 -4.79
C ASP A 67 -0.67 4.42 -3.28
N LEU A 68 0.38 4.44 -2.45
CA LEU A 68 0.28 4.46 -0.98
C LEU A 68 0.93 5.70 -0.36
N THR A 69 1.08 6.78 -1.13
CA THR A 69 1.66 8.04 -0.64
C THR A 69 0.66 8.93 0.10
N HIS A 70 -0.65 8.65 0.04
CA HIS A 70 -1.73 9.51 0.54
C HIS A 70 -2.67 8.80 1.51
#